data_AF-A0A934BUP5-F1
#
_entry.id   AF-A0A934BUP5-F1
#
_cell.length_a   1.000
_cell.length_b   1.000
_cell.length_c   1.000
_cell.angle_alpha   90.00
_cell.angle_beta   90.00
_cell.angle_gamma   90.00
#
_symmetry.space_group_name_H-M   'P 1'
#
loop_
_entity.id
_entity.type
_entity.pdbx_description
1 polymer ?
#
loop_
_entity_poly.entity_id
_entity_poly.type
_entity_poly.pdbx_seq_one_letter_code
_entity_poly.pdbx_strand_id
1 'polypeptide(L)'
;MTEGHSYLAPGRKYDRLDAMPSIVDGKEVFGFKNKQQTDILTDRALHFVRQNRAKPFFLFFNPFVTHQGYWSTVPDEDVALYKDKPLTVTDLSRFPEAKMDEAGLRRLMRIYYGSIACADRNLGRLLSALDELSLTENTIFIFMADNGMSCRCSKASMA
;
A
#
# COMPACT_ATOMS: atom_id res chain seq x y z
N MET A 1 6.82 -24.43 -17.51
CA MET A 1 7.29 -23.05 -17.31
C MET A 1 6.10 -22.25 -16.84
N THR A 2 6.09 -21.81 -15.59
CA THR A 2 5.08 -20.86 -15.10
C THR A 2 5.32 -19.54 -15.82
N GLU A 3 4.39 -19.10 -16.66
CA GLU A 3 4.37 -17.75 -17.22
C GLU A 3 4.29 -16.77 -16.05
N GLY A 4 5.45 -16.33 -15.58
CA GLY A 4 5.53 -15.25 -14.60
C GLY A 4 5.02 -14.00 -15.27
N HIS A 5 3.81 -13.56 -14.92
CA HIS A 5 3.36 -12.21 -15.21
C HIS A 5 4.37 -11.24 -14.59
N SER A 6 5.22 -10.65 -15.43
CA SER A 6 6.07 -9.53 -15.00
C SER A 6 5.15 -8.34 -14.76
N TYR A 7 5.04 -7.92 -13.49
CA TYR A 7 4.29 -6.72 -13.10
C TYR A 7 5.06 -5.41 -13.37
N LEU A 8 6.24 -5.50 -14.00
CA LEU A 8 7.04 -4.37 -14.47
C LEU A 8 7.07 -4.43 -16.00
N ALA A 9 6.58 -3.40 -16.69
CA ALA A 9 6.55 -3.34 -18.15
C ALA A 9 7.97 -3.52 -18.74
N PRO A 10 8.27 -4.63 -19.45
CA PRO A 10 9.60 -4.86 -20.00
C PRO A 10 9.99 -3.78 -21.00
N GLY A 11 11.21 -3.25 -20.91
CA GLY A 11 11.79 -2.36 -21.94
C GLY A 11 11.47 -0.86 -21.80
N ARG A 12 10.80 -0.41 -20.73
CA ARG A 12 10.63 1.02 -20.44
C ARG A 12 11.36 1.40 -19.15
N LYS A 13 12.04 2.55 -19.17
CA LYS A 13 12.59 3.20 -17.98
C LYS A 13 11.60 4.24 -17.49
N TYR A 14 11.33 4.23 -16.19
CA TYR A 14 10.52 5.25 -15.52
C TYR A 14 11.40 5.96 -14.50
N ASP A 15 11.40 7.29 -14.52
CA ASP A 15 12.22 8.10 -13.61
C ASP A 15 11.65 8.14 -12.19
N ARG A 16 10.37 7.79 -12.03
CA ARG A 16 9.66 7.71 -10.75
C ARG A 16 8.73 6.50 -10.70
N LEU A 17 8.60 5.90 -9.51
CA LEU A 17 7.73 4.73 -9.29
C LEU A 17 6.25 5.04 -9.49
N ASP A 18 5.80 6.26 -9.17
CA ASP A 18 4.41 6.70 -9.37
C ASP A 18 4.04 6.89 -10.85
N ALA A 19 5.03 7.00 -11.73
CA ALA A 19 4.83 7.11 -13.18
C ALA A 19 4.72 5.74 -13.87
N MET A 20 5.03 4.66 -13.16
CA MET A 20 4.97 3.31 -13.71
C MET A 20 3.50 2.82 -13.76
N PRO A 21 3.01 2.32 -14.90
CA PRO A 21 1.65 1.81 -14.99
C PRO A 21 1.52 0.50 -14.22
N SER A 22 0.36 0.31 -13.60
CA SER A 22 -0.06 -1.01 -13.15
C SER A 22 -0.54 -1.83 -14.35
N ILE A 23 -0.29 -3.14 -14.34
CA ILE A 23 -0.90 -4.05 -15.33
C ILE A 23 -2.16 -4.67 -14.72
N VAL A 24 -3.32 -4.30 -15.27
CA VAL A 24 -4.64 -4.77 -14.82
C VAL A 24 -5.28 -5.50 -16.01
N ASP A 25 -5.48 -6.82 -15.87
CA ASP A 25 -6.06 -7.67 -16.92
C ASP A 25 -5.31 -7.57 -18.26
N GLY A 26 -3.98 -7.55 -18.20
CA GLY A 26 -3.10 -7.43 -19.37
C GLY A 26 -3.04 -6.03 -19.98
N LYS A 27 -3.66 -5.01 -19.36
CA LYS A 27 -3.66 -3.63 -19.84
C LYS A 27 -2.89 -2.72 -18.90
N GLU A 28 -2.12 -1.81 -19.48
CA GLU A 28 -1.47 -0.71 -18.74
C GLU A 28 -2.53 0.26 -18.22
N VAL A 29 -2.50 0.53 -16.91
CA VAL A 29 -3.36 1.49 -16.22
C VAL A 29 -2.47 2.49 -15.49
N PHE A 30 -2.59 3.76 -15.87
CA PHE A 30 -1.80 4.86 -15.33
C PHE A 30 -2.57 5.58 -14.24
N GLY A 31 -2.14 5.39 -13.00
CA GLY A 31 -2.88 5.86 -11.84
C GLY A 31 -4.27 5.21 -11.75
N PHE A 32 -4.95 5.43 -10.64
CA PHE A 32 -6.30 4.95 -10.45
C PHE A 32 -7.18 6.13 -10.07
N LYS A 33 -8.23 6.37 -10.86
CA LYS A 33 -9.19 7.44 -10.59
C LYS A 33 -10.07 7.00 -9.41
N ASN A 34 -10.04 7.73 -8.31
CA ASN A 34 -10.86 7.53 -7.10
C ASN A 34 -10.70 6.16 -6.40
N LYS A 35 -9.68 5.38 -6.73
CA LYS A 35 -9.32 4.13 -6.06
C LYS A 35 -7.81 4.10 -5.93
N GLN A 36 -7.27 3.51 -4.88
CA GLN A 36 -5.85 3.21 -4.78
C GLN A 36 -5.60 1.77 -5.30
N GLN A 37 -4.37 1.43 -5.68
CA GLN A 37 -4.04 0.09 -6.21
C GLN A 37 -4.43 -1.04 -5.23
N THR A 38 -4.27 -0.81 -3.93
CA THR A 38 -4.70 -1.67 -2.82
C THR A 38 -6.21 -1.90 -2.82
N ASP A 39 -7.04 -0.90 -3.16
CA ASP A 39 -8.49 -1.10 -3.25
C ASP A 39 -8.83 -2.12 -4.35
N ILE A 40 -8.11 -2.09 -5.46
CA ILE A 40 -8.31 -3.00 -6.61
C ILE A 40 -7.79 -4.40 -6.30
N LEU A 41 -6.62 -4.50 -5.65
CA LEU A 41 -6.13 -5.78 -5.14
C LEU A 41 -7.13 -6.41 -4.17
N THR A 42 -7.73 -5.60 -3.31
CA THR A 42 -8.74 -6.04 -2.35
C THR A 42 -10.01 -6.51 -3.06
N ASP A 43 -10.51 -5.76 -4.05
CA ASP A 43 -11.66 -6.18 -4.87
C ASP A 43 -11.43 -7.56 -5.52
N ARG A 44 -10.20 -7.81 -6.02
CA ARG A 44 -9.81 -9.08 -6.62
C ARG A 44 -9.69 -10.21 -5.59
N ALA A 45 -9.09 -9.93 -4.43
CA ALA A 45 -8.99 -10.88 -3.33
C ALA A 45 -10.38 -11.32 -2.85
N LEU A 46 -11.29 -10.36 -2.68
CA LEU A 46 -12.69 -10.62 -2.32
C LEU A 46 -13.40 -11.47 -3.37
N HIS A 47 -13.19 -11.19 -4.66
CA HIS A 47 -13.74 -12.02 -5.73
C HIS A 47 -13.21 -13.46 -5.67
N PHE A 48 -11.89 -13.62 -5.48
CA PHE A 48 -11.25 -14.93 -5.35
C PHE A 48 -11.81 -15.72 -4.17
N VAL A 49 -11.91 -15.13 -2.98
CA VAL A 49 -12.45 -15.78 -1.79
C VAL A 49 -13.90 -16.23 -2.03
N ARG A 50 -14.75 -15.36 -2.60
CA ARG A 50 -16.15 -15.71 -2.89
C ARG A 50 -16.28 -16.87 -3.88
N GLN A 51 -15.46 -16.90 -4.92
CA GLN A 51 -15.45 -17.98 -5.92
C GLN A 51 -14.98 -19.32 -5.34
N ASN A 52 -14.10 -19.28 -4.33
CA ASN A 52 -13.48 -20.48 -3.76
C ASN A 52 -14.06 -20.90 -2.41
N ARG A 53 -15.10 -20.23 -1.89
CA ARG A 53 -15.68 -20.47 -0.55
C ARG A 53 -16.04 -21.93 -0.20
N ALA A 54 -16.26 -22.78 -1.20
CA ALA A 54 -16.66 -24.18 -1.01
C ALA A 54 -15.48 -25.17 -0.96
N LYS A 55 -14.23 -24.70 -1.12
CA LYS A 55 -13.03 -25.54 -1.11
C LYS A 55 -11.86 -24.83 -0.41
N PRO A 56 -10.86 -25.57 0.09
CA PRO A 56 -9.64 -24.95 0.63
C PRO A 56 -8.97 -24.04 -0.41
N PHE A 57 -8.45 -22.91 0.04
CA PHE A 57 -7.70 -21.98 -0.81
C PHE A 57 -6.46 -21.46 -0.10
N PHE A 58 -5.51 -20.97 -0.90
CA PHE A 58 -4.37 -20.20 -0.43
C PHE A 58 -4.43 -18.82 -1.10
N LEU A 59 -4.45 -17.76 -0.29
CA LEU A 59 -4.44 -16.38 -0.76
C LEU A 59 -3.23 -15.67 -0.15
N PHE A 60 -2.35 -15.16 -1.03
CA PHE A 60 -1.26 -14.29 -0.63
C PHE A 60 -1.58 -12.86 -1.05
N PHE A 61 -1.95 -12.02 -0.09
CA PHE A 61 -2.41 -10.64 -0.30
C PHE A 61 -1.34 -9.65 0.14
N ASN A 62 -0.75 -8.92 -0.81
CA ASN A 62 0.38 -8.02 -0.58
C ASN A 62 0.05 -6.58 -0.98
N PRO A 63 -0.56 -5.78 -0.08
CA PRO A 63 -0.72 -4.36 -0.31
C PRO A 63 0.64 -3.65 -0.23
N PHE A 64 0.94 -2.78 -1.18
CA PHE A 64 2.23 -2.05 -1.26
C PHE A 64 2.09 -0.54 -1.01
N VAL A 65 0.90 -0.09 -0.61
CA VAL A 65 0.56 1.34 -0.43
C VAL A 65 1.48 2.09 0.55
N THR A 66 2.11 1.38 1.48
CA THR A 66 3.04 1.95 2.47
C THR A 66 4.44 2.20 1.93
N HIS A 67 4.80 1.63 0.77
CA HIS A 67 6.13 1.80 0.17
C HIS A 67 6.30 3.21 -0.42
N GLN A 68 7.50 3.76 -0.29
CA GLN A 68 7.87 5.06 -0.88
C GLN A 68 7.64 5.03 -2.40
N GLY A 69 7.07 6.10 -2.95
CA GLY A 69 6.72 6.19 -4.38
C GLY A 69 5.25 5.94 -4.70
N TYR A 70 4.43 5.47 -3.75
CA TYR A 70 2.96 5.38 -3.91
C TYR A 70 2.19 6.38 -3.05
N TRP A 71 2.90 7.17 -2.24
CA TRP A 71 2.33 8.13 -1.31
C TRP A 71 1.56 9.28 -1.96
N SER A 72 1.89 9.63 -3.21
CA SER A 72 1.11 10.58 -4.01
C SER A 72 -0.28 10.08 -4.40
N THR A 73 -0.54 8.77 -4.21
CA THR A 73 -1.80 8.11 -4.58
C THR A 73 -2.62 7.68 -3.37
N VAL A 74 -2.19 7.98 -2.14
CA VAL A 74 -2.96 7.67 -0.93
C VAL A 74 -4.23 8.53 -0.92
N PRO A 75 -5.41 7.95 -0.73
CA PRO A 75 -6.66 8.71 -0.69
C PRO A 75 -6.64 9.80 0.40
N ASP A 76 -7.15 10.98 0.04
CA ASP A 76 -7.17 12.15 0.94
C ASP A 76 -7.96 11.86 2.23
N GLU A 77 -9.00 11.04 2.15
CA GLU A 77 -9.81 10.61 3.29
C GLU A 77 -8.99 9.87 4.36
N ASP A 78 -7.99 9.08 3.97
CA ASP A 78 -7.13 8.39 4.95
C ASP A 78 -6.11 9.33 5.57
N VAL A 79 -5.53 10.21 4.75
CA VAL A 79 -4.57 11.22 5.24
C VAL A 79 -5.27 12.17 6.21
N ALA A 80 -6.54 12.48 5.97
CA ALA A 80 -7.36 13.34 6.82
C ALA A 80 -7.51 12.79 8.25
N LEU A 81 -7.48 11.46 8.45
CA LEU A 81 -7.53 10.84 9.78
C LEU A 81 -6.38 11.26 10.71
N TYR A 82 -5.29 11.80 10.13
CA TYR A 82 -4.07 12.19 10.85
C TYR A 82 -3.76 13.68 10.75
N LYS A 83 -4.67 14.50 10.18
CA LYS A 83 -4.46 15.94 9.98
C LYS A 83 -4.05 16.65 11.28
N ASP A 84 -4.84 16.46 12.32
CA ASP A 84 -4.70 17.16 13.61
C ASP A 84 -4.10 16.28 14.71
N LYS A 85 -3.63 15.07 14.36
CA LYS A 85 -3.04 14.15 15.36
C LYS A 85 -1.61 14.60 15.70
N PRO A 86 -1.24 14.61 17.00
CA PRO A 86 0.15 14.83 17.38
C PRO A 86 1.00 13.68 16.86
N LEU A 87 2.04 14.00 16.10
CA LEU A 87 2.98 13.00 15.60
C LEU A 87 4.31 13.12 16.34
N THR A 88 4.83 12.01 16.84
CA THR A 88 6.24 11.94 17.24
C THR A 88 7.06 11.69 15.99
N VAL A 89 7.92 12.63 15.65
CA VAL A 89 8.83 12.50 14.50
C VAL A 89 10.26 12.38 14.99
N THR A 90 11.11 11.80 14.15
CA THR A 90 12.54 11.66 14.42
C THR A 90 13.17 13.03 14.69
N ASP A 91 13.96 13.12 15.76
CA ASP A 91 14.79 14.28 16.03
C ASP A 91 15.87 14.41 14.93
N LEU A 92 15.65 15.39 14.04
CA LEU A 92 16.51 15.64 12.89
C LEU A 92 17.89 16.18 13.26
N SER A 93 18.09 16.70 14.47
CA SER A 93 19.41 17.15 14.93
C SER A 93 20.43 16.00 14.98
N ARG A 94 19.95 14.76 15.08
CA ARG A 94 20.76 13.54 15.04
C ARG A 94 21.20 13.12 13.63
N PHE A 95 20.69 13.80 12.59
CA PHE A 95 20.90 13.49 11.18
C PHE A 95 21.26 14.78 10.42
N PRO A 96 22.50 15.30 10.58
CA PRO A 96 22.91 16.56 9.93
C PRO A 96 22.86 16.52 8.40
N GLU A 97 22.83 15.33 7.79
CA GLU A 97 22.66 15.11 6.36
C GLU A 97 21.20 15.13 5.87
N ALA A 98 20.23 15.28 6.79
CA ALA A 98 18.82 15.37 6.45
C ALA A 98 18.56 16.56 5.53
N LYS A 99 17.87 16.30 4.41
CA LYS A 99 17.48 17.35 3.44
C LYS A 99 16.09 17.93 3.70
N MET A 100 15.36 17.36 4.64
CA MET A 100 13.99 17.70 4.98
C MET A 100 13.96 18.29 6.39
N ASP A 101 13.16 19.34 6.58
CA ASP A 101 12.92 19.94 7.89
C ASP A 101 11.85 19.17 8.68
N GLU A 102 11.62 19.56 9.93
CA GLU A 102 10.66 18.88 10.81
C GLU A 102 9.23 19.00 10.27
N ALA A 103 8.87 20.14 9.69
CA ALA A 103 7.54 20.36 9.10
C ALA A 103 7.29 19.43 7.91
N GLY A 104 8.27 19.30 7.02
CA GLY A 104 8.27 18.35 5.92
C GLY A 104 8.18 16.90 6.40
N LEU A 105 8.96 16.53 7.42
CA LEU A 105 8.92 15.19 8.01
C LEU A 105 7.55 14.88 8.59
N ARG A 106 6.95 15.82 9.33
CA ARG A 106 5.59 15.68 9.87
C ARG A 106 4.56 15.50 8.77
N ARG A 107 4.65 16.26 7.67
CA ARG A 107 3.77 16.09 6.51
C ARG A 107 3.93 14.70 5.90
N LEU A 108 5.17 14.25 5.72
CA LEU A 108 5.48 12.92 5.18
C LEU A 108 4.91 11.81 6.05
N MET A 109 5.10 11.91 7.37
CA MET A 109 4.59 10.94 8.33
C MET A 109 3.06 10.88 8.35
N ARG A 110 2.34 12.00 8.15
CA ARG A 110 0.87 11.96 7.99
C ARG A 110 0.45 11.15 6.76
N ILE A 111 1.14 11.33 5.64
CA ILE A 111 0.83 10.56 4.42
C ILE A 111 1.15 9.07 4.63
N TYR A 112 2.28 8.77 5.28
CA TYR A 112 2.63 7.40 5.64
C TYR A 112 1.57 6.76 6.55
N TYR A 113 1.09 7.46 7.58
CA TYR A 113 0.00 6.95 8.43
C TYR A 113 -1.33 6.81 7.66
N GLY A 114 -1.64 7.74 6.76
CA GLY A 114 -2.78 7.58 5.84
C GLY A 114 -2.63 6.32 4.96
N SER A 115 -1.43 6.02 4.49
CA SER A 115 -1.17 4.79 3.72
C SER A 115 -1.38 3.52 4.56
N ILE A 116 -1.05 3.55 5.85
CA ILE A 116 -1.33 2.46 6.79
C ILE A 116 -2.84 2.32 6.98
N ALA A 117 -3.57 3.42 7.20
CA ALA A 117 -5.03 3.38 7.31
C ALA A 117 -5.69 2.83 6.03
N CYS A 118 -5.11 3.14 4.86
CA CYS A 118 -5.55 2.57 3.59
C CYS A 118 -5.36 1.06 3.51
N ALA A 119 -4.21 0.55 3.95
CA ALA A 119 -3.98 -0.89 4.05
C ALA A 119 -4.92 -1.54 5.08
N ASP A 120 -5.08 -0.91 6.24
CA ASP A 120 -5.91 -1.38 7.36
C ASP A 120 -7.38 -1.50 6.97
N ARG A 121 -7.99 -0.46 6.37
CA ARG A 121 -9.39 -0.54 5.92
C ARG A 121 -9.60 -1.67 4.92
N ASN A 122 -8.62 -1.92 4.05
CA ASN A 122 -8.72 -2.93 3.01
C ASN A 122 -8.54 -4.34 3.55
N LEU A 123 -7.65 -4.50 4.53
CA LEU A 123 -7.57 -5.73 5.30
C LEU A 123 -8.89 -5.98 6.05
N GLY A 124 -9.47 -4.95 6.66
CA GLY A 124 -10.78 -5.02 7.29
C GLY A 124 -11.86 -5.55 6.34
N ARG A 125 -11.92 -5.03 5.11
CA ARG A 125 -12.84 -5.54 4.07
C ARG A 125 -12.66 -7.04 3.79
N LEU A 126 -11.41 -7.52 3.74
CA LEU A 126 -11.12 -8.93 3.52
C LEU A 126 -11.55 -9.80 4.70
N LEU A 127 -11.26 -9.37 5.94
CA LEU A 127 -11.66 -10.07 7.15
C LEU A 127 -13.18 -10.11 7.30
N SER A 128 -13.88 -8.99 7.08
CA SER A 128 -15.34 -8.95 7.10
C SER A 128 -15.97 -9.90 6.08
N ALA A 129 -15.35 -10.05 4.91
CA ALA A 129 -15.85 -11.01 3.92
C ALA A 129 -15.64 -12.48 4.34
N LEU A 130 -14.59 -12.79 5.10
CA LEU A 130 -14.42 -14.12 5.68
C LEU A 130 -15.52 -14.38 6.73
N ASP A 131 -15.84 -13.39 7.56
CA ASP A 131 -16.93 -13.48 8.55
C ASP A 131 -18.29 -13.68 7.86
N GLU A 132 -18.61 -12.85 6.87
CA GLU A 132 -19.85 -12.93 6.08
C GLU A 132 -20.04 -14.29 5.39
N LEU A 133 -18.94 -14.92 4.98
CA LEU A 133 -18.93 -16.22 4.32
C LEU A 133 -18.81 -17.39 5.30
N SER A 134 -18.76 -17.13 6.61
CA SER A 134 -18.54 -18.14 7.66
C SER A 134 -17.26 -18.94 7.46
N LEU A 135 -16.20 -18.29 6.97
CA LEU A 135 -14.89 -18.89 6.70
C LEU A 135 -13.88 -18.66 7.82
N THR A 136 -14.12 -17.70 8.72
CA THR A 136 -13.16 -17.25 9.75
C THR A 136 -12.65 -18.38 10.62
N GLU A 137 -13.54 -19.23 11.13
CA GLU A 137 -13.18 -20.36 12.02
C GLU A 137 -12.34 -21.46 11.34
N ASN A 138 -12.32 -21.49 10.00
CA ASN A 138 -11.60 -22.49 9.21
C ASN A 138 -10.53 -21.86 8.31
N THR A 139 -10.06 -20.66 8.65
CA THR A 139 -9.03 -19.94 7.91
C THR A 139 -7.86 -19.59 8.82
N ILE A 140 -6.66 -20.05 8.47
CA ILE A 140 -5.44 -19.57 9.12
C ILE A 140 -5.07 -18.22 8.50
N PHE A 141 -5.05 -17.18 9.33
CA PHE A 141 -4.66 -15.84 8.92
C PHE A 141 -3.27 -15.48 9.46
N ILE A 142 -2.37 -15.08 8.57
CA ILE A 142 -1.01 -14.65 8.90
C ILE A 142 -0.85 -13.20 8.43
N PHE A 143 -0.56 -12.30 9.37
CA PHE A 143 -0.22 -10.91 9.07
C PHE A 143 1.26 -10.68 9.32
N MET A 144 1.96 -10.19 8.30
CA MET A 144 3.39 -9.92 8.37
C MET A 144 3.80 -8.79 7.43
N ALA A 145 4.97 -8.22 7.69
CA ALA A 145 5.63 -7.26 6.81
C ALA A 145 7.00 -7.81 6.38
N ASP A 146 7.46 -7.45 5.20
CA ASP A 146 8.78 -7.82 4.68
C ASP A 146 9.91 -7.05 5.37
N ASN A 147 9.68 -5.77 5.68
CA ASN A 147 10.59 -4.90 6.41
C ASN A 147 9.85 -3.72 7.07
N GLY A 148 10.61 -2.89 7.80
CA GLY A 148 10.14 -1.64 8.36
C GLY A 148 10.40 -0.45 7.46
N MET A 149 9.69 0.65 7.72
CA MET A 149 9.93 1.91 7.02
C MET A 149 11.24 2.55 7.47
N SER A 150 12.21 2.66 6.56
CA SER A 150 13.39 3.47 6.82
C SER A 150 13.05 4.96 6.68
N CYS A 151 12.99 5.68 7.79
CA CYS A 151 13.01 7.15 7.78
C CYS A 151 14.42 7.63 7.39
N ARG A 152 14.90 7.32 6.19
CA ARG A 152 16.14 7.90 5.66
C ARG A 152 15.83 9.30 5.14
N CYS A 153 15.98 10.29 6.01
CA CYS A 153 15.96 11.71 5.67
C CYS A 153 17.06 12.12 4.65
N SER A 154 17.96 11.21 4.29
CA SER A 154 19.07 11.42 3.36
C SER A 154 18.75 11.24 1.88
N LYS A 155 17.60 10.63 1.51
CA LYS A 155 17.22 10.39 0.10
C LYS A 155 15.99 11.13 -0.40
N ALA A 156 15.30 11.90 0.44
CA ALA A 156 14.23 12.78 -0.01
C ALA A 156 14.82 14.01 -0.71
N SER A 157 15.37 13.83 -1.91
CA SER A 157 15.44 14.91 -2.89
C SER A 157 14.04 15.03 -3.49
N MET A 158 13.27 16.02 -3.06
CA MET A 158 12.27 16.60 -3.95
C MET A 158 13.05 17.44 -4.96
N ALA A 159 13.42 16.80 -6.08
CA ALA A 159 13.86 17.44 -7.29
C ALA A 159 12.88 17.03 -8.40
#